data_AF-A0A6L8HE14-F1
#
_entry.id   AF-A0A6L8HE14-F1
#
_cell.length_a   1.000
_cell.length_b   1.000
_cell.length_c   1.000
_cell.angle_alpha   90.00
_cell.angle_beta   90.00
_cell.angle_gamma   90.00
#
_symmetry.space_group_name_H-M   'P 1'
#
loop_
_entity.id
_entity.type
_entity.pdbx_description
1 polymer ?
#
loop_
_entity_poly.entity_id
_entity_poly.type
_entity_poly.pdbx_seq_one_letter_code
_entity_poly.pdbx_strand_id
1 'polypeptide(L)'
;MNETMKRSLRRVLILALALGMPSGAANAQEGDEAQQDIQNVLLTFHLVQADGFTGDDPEISDVVTELRRIFNFQGYRLLSTSLFNVGMQMSLYDNDPLRGSGSQRIVVENSDMVLMVDASLRAAQRSSIIRGTVKLTDITDFNNRGWGDYDDLPPLLEISVNMRDGQRVVLGSAPRTADEPVLILIVTARINPEFGTP
;
A
#
# COMPACT_ATOMS: atom_id res chain seq x y z
N MET A 1 14.85 -46.61 44.17
CA MET A 1 15.49 -47.11 42.93
C MET A 1 15.11 -46.18 41.80
N ASN A 2 16.14 -45.61 41.15
CA ASN A 2 16.20 -44.98 39.81
C ASN A 2 15.38 -43.69 39.55
N GLU A 3 16.03 -42.54 39.31
CA GLU A 3 16.57 -42.04 37.99
C GLU A 3 15.38 -41.61 37.09
N THR A 4 15.26 -40.41 36.49
CA THR A 4 16.27 -39.50 35.91
C THR A 4 15.67 -38.10 35.65
N MET A 5 16.54 -37.10 35.61
CA MET A 5 16.38 -35.66 35.33
C MET A 5 15.65 -35.26 34.03
N LYS A 6 15.17 -34.00 33.95
CA LYS A 6 15.77 -33.00 33.04
C LYS A 6 15.42 -31.53 33.40
N ARG A 7 16.50 -30.73 33.40
CA ARG A 7 16.71 -29.34 33.82
C ARG A 7 16.03 -28.36 32.85
N SER A 8 15.43 -27.23 33.26
CA SER A 8 15.82 -26.13 34.19
C SER A 8 16.60 -24.99 33.51
N LEU A 9 15.94 -23.81 33.54
CA LEU A 9 16.39 -22.42 33.78
C LEU A 9 17.57 -21.84 32.98
N ARG A 10 17.32 -20.76 32.23
CA ARG A 10 17.30 -19.33 32.63
C ARG A 10 18.70 -18.76 32.98
N ARG A 11 19.10 -17.82 32.13
CA ARG A 11 19.62 -16.46 32.45
C ARG A 11 20.93 -16.32 33.25
N VAL A 12 21.83 -15.56 32.62
CA VAL A 12 22.42 -14.29 33.09
C VAL A 12 23.91 -14.25 33.47
N LEU A 13 24.52 -13.23 32.85
CA LEU A 13 25.66 -12.38 33.18
C LEU A 13 27.10 -12.78 32.86
N ILE A 14 27.70 -11.77 32.23
CA ILE A 14 29.08 -11.49 31.84
C ILE A 14 29.97 -11.33 33.07
N LEU A 15 31.20 -11.85 33.00
CA LEU A 15 32.36 -11.15 33.57
C LEU A 15 33.62 -11.48 32.75
N ALA A 16 34.30 -10.43 32.29
CA ALA A 16 35.56 -10.50 31.57
C ALA A 16 36.73 -10.83 32.50
N LEU A 17 37.69 -11.63 32.06
CA LEU A 17 39.09 -11.56 32.49
C LEU A 17 40.01 -12.19 31.46
N ALA A 18 41.10 -11.48 31.19
CA ALA A 18 42.06 -11.65 30.12
C ALA A 18 42.86 -12.95 30.20
N LEU A 19 43.35 -13.43 29.05
CA LEU A 19 44.77 -13.68 28.75
C LEU A 19 44.90 -14.50 27.44
N GLY A 20 45.80 -14.05 26.56
CA GLY A 20 46.46 -14.91 25.56
C GLY A 20 45.77 -15.07 24.21
N MET A 21 46.25 -14.32 23.21
CA MET A 21 46.31 -14.82 21.82
C MET A 21 47.15 -16.12 21.79
N PRO A 22 47.00 -17.07 20.83
CA PRO A 22 46.69 -16.81 19.41
C PRO A 22 45.72 -17.80 18.75
N SER A 23 44.91 -17.32 17.82
CA SER A 23 44.20 -18.17 16.86
C SER A 23 44.01 -17.30 15.61
N GLY A 24 44.69 -17.56 14.50
CA GLY A 24 44.56 -18.81 13.77
C GLY A 24 43.27 -18.73 12.96
N ALA A 25 43.39 -18.19 11.74
CA ALA A 25 42.43 -18.23 10.63
C ALA A 25 40.98 -18.58 10.99
N ALA A 26 40.17 -17.59 11.37
CA ALA A 26 38.74 -17.68 11.22
C ALA A 26 38.41 -17.24 9.79
N ASN A 27 38.08 -18.22 8.93
CA ASN A 27 37.36 -17.95 7.68
C ASN A 27 36.05 -17.25 8.06
N ALA A 28 36.03 -15.93 7.91
CA ALA A 28 34.80 -15.18 7.85
C ALA A 28 34.11 -15.55 6.54
N GLN A 29 33.32 -16.61 6.58
CA GLN A 29 32.25 -16.79 5.60
C GLN A 29 31.16 -15.82 6.01
N GLU A 30 31.37 -14.56 5.63
CA GLU A 30 30.35 -13.54 5.59
C GLU A 30 29.28 -14.08 4.64
N GLY A 31 28.16 -14.50 5.23
CA GLY A 31 27.01 -14.92 4.45
C GLY A 31 26.62 -13.72 3.59
N ASP A 32 26.79 -13.87 2.29
CA ASP A 32 26.13 -13.06 1.27
C ASP A 32 24.63 -13.20 1.55
N GLU A 33 24.10 -12.36 2.44
CA GLU A 33 22.67 -12.16 2.59
C GLU A 33 22.24 -11.62 1.24
N ALA A 34 21.75 -12.52 0.37
CA ALA A 34 21.21 -12.16 -0.94
C ALA A 34 20.26 -10.99 -0.73
N GLN A 35 20.75 -9.80 -1.06
CA GLN A 35 20.03 -8.55 -0.87
C GLN A 35 18.85 -8.63 -1.84
N GLN A 36 17.69 -9.01 -1.31
CA GLN A 36 16.49 -9.10 -2.13
C GLN A 36 16.25 -7.71 -2.70
N ASP A 37 16.31 -7.60 -4.03
CA ASP A 37 16.00 -6.35 -4.74
C ASP A 37 14.50 -6.08 -4.57
N ILE A 38 14.15 -5.40 -3.47
CA ILE A 38 12.80 -4.94 -3.17
C ILE A 38 12.68 -3.52 -3.69
N GLN A 39 11.76 -3.30 -4.63
CA GLN A 39 11.37 -1.96 -5.06
C GLN A 39 10.12 -1.54 -4.28
N ASN A 40 10.21 -0.49 -3.48
CA ASN A 40 9.06 0.02 -2.73
C ASN A 40 8.28 1.03 -3.58
N VAL A 41 6.95 0.97 -3.53
CA VAL A 41 6.07 1.91 -4.21
C VAL A 41 5.10 2.49 -3.19
N LEU A 42 5.17 3.80 -2.96
CA LEU A 42 4.18 4.51 -2.17
C LEU A 42 3.05 4.99 -3.10
N LEU A 43 1.85 4.48 -2.86
CA LEU A 43 0.62 4.92 -3.49
C LEU A 43 -0.09 5.90 -2.55
N THR A 44 -0.33 7.11 -3.03
CA THR A 44 -1.18 8.09 -2.35
C THR A 44 -2.54 8.11 -3.05
N PHE A 45 -3.56 7.60 -2.36
CA PHE A 45 -4.94 7.64 -2.82
C PHE A 45 -5.64 8.88 -2.27
N HIS A 46 -6.31 9.62 -3.13
CA HIS A 46 -7.24 10.68 -2.76
C HIS A 46 -8.63 10.22 -3.16
N LEU A 47 -9.52 10.14 -2.18
CA LEU A 47 -10.93 9.87 -2.40
C LEU A 47 -11.67 11.22 -2.46
N VAL A 48 -12.28 11.51 -3.59
CA VAL A 48 -12.97 12.78 -3.85
C VAL A 48 -14.45 12.53 -4.03
N GLN A 49 -15.27 13.33 -3.36
CA GLN A 49 -16.71 13.38 -3.60
C GLN A 49 -17.01 14.33 -4.76
N ALA A 50 -17.73 13.85 -5.77
CA ALA A 50 -18.37 14.68 -6.76
C ALA A 50 -19.64 15.35 -6.20
N ASP A 51 -19.93 16.56 -6.69
CA ASP A 51 -21.01 17.43 -6.22
C ASP A 51 -20.94 17.77 -4.72
N GLY A 52 -19.77 17.61 -4.08
CA GLY A 52 -19.61 17.80 -2.64
C GLY A 52 -19.59 19.25 -2.15
N PHE A 53 -18.81 20.12 -2.81
CA PHE A 53 -18.69 21.55 -2.48
C PHE A 53 -18.73 22.38 -3.76
N THR A 54 -19.43 23.52 -3.74
CA THR A 54 -19.37 24.49 -4.85
C THR A 54 -18.15 25.42 -4.78
N GLY A 55 -17.39 25.38 -3.68
CA GLY A 55 -16.12 26.11 -3.50
C GLY A 55 -14.90 25.23 -3.84
N ASP A 56 -13.76 25.87 -4.11
CA ASP A 56 -12.52 25.14 -4.41
C ASP A 56 -11.90 24.60 -3.12
N ASP A 57 -11.74 23.27 -3.06
CA ASP A 57 -10.99 22.59 -1.99
C ASP A 57 -9.47 22.78 -2.25
N PRO A 58 -8.74 23.44 -1.34
CA PRO A 58 -7.33 23.77 -1.57
C PRO A 58 -6.45 22.53 -1.73
N GLU A 59 -6.79 21.39 -1.10
CA GLU A 59 -5.97 20.17 -1.11
C GLU A 59 -5.97 19.46 -2.46
N ILE A 60 -7.02 19.67 -3.26
CA ILE A 60 -7.17 19.11 -4.61
C ILE A 60 -7.26 20.19 -5.69
N SER A 61 -6.98 21.46 -5.35
CA SER A 61 -7.12 22.59 -6.26
C SER A 61 -6.32 22.42 -7.55
N ASP A 62 -5.17 21.75 -7.48
CA ASP A 62 -4.30 21.45 -8.61
C ASP A 62 -4.87 20.42 -9.59
N VAL A 63 -5.90 19.66 -9.20
CA VAL A 63 -6.58 18.66 -10.06
C VAL A 63 -8.02 18.99 -10.39
N VAL A 64 -8.63 20.00 -9.75
CA VAL A 64 -10.03 20.39 -10.01
C VAL A 64 -10.25 20.74 -11.49
N THR A 65 -9.27 21.37 -12.14
CA THR A 65 -9.36 21.71 -13.58
C THR A 65 -9.45 20.47 -14.44
N GLU A 66 -8.60 19.47 -14.20
CA GLU A 66 -8.61 18.18 -14.88
C GLU A 66 -9.91 17.41 -14.59
N LEU A 67 -10.35 17.40 -13.33
CA LEU A 67 -11.60 16.76 -12.94
C LEU A 67 -12.79 17.37 -13.69
N ARG A 68 -12.88 18.69 -13.79
CA ARG A 68 -13.93 19.39 -14.57
C ARG A 68 -13.87 19.12 -16.08
N ARG A 69 -12.72 18.72 -16.62
CA ARG A 69 -12.60 18.32 -18.04
C ARG A 69 -13.08 16.90 -18.27
N ILE A 70 -12.82 16.00 -17.32
CA ILE A 70 -13.16 14.58 -17.42
C ILE A 70 -14.63 14.35 -17.02
N PHE A 71 -15.07 15.04 -15.96
CA PHE A 71 -16.38 14.91 -15.36
C PHE A 71 -17.08 16.26 -15.28
N ASN A 72 -18.40 16.26 -15.44
CA ASN A 72 -19.20 17.48 -15.46
C ASN A 72 -20.02 17.65 -14.15
N PHE A 73 -19.35 17.54 -13.00
CA PHE A 73 -19.94 17.76 -11.69
C PHE A 73 -19.85 19.24 -11.28
N GLN A 74 -20.78 19.69 -10.42
CA GLN A 74 -20.85 21.06 -9.92
C GLN A 74 -19.72 21.39 -8.94
N GLY A 75 -19.17 20.36 -8.30
CA GLY A 75 -18.29 20.51 -7.16
C GLY A 75 -17.41 19.30 -6.89
N TYR A 76 -16.31 19.52 -6.18
CA TYR A 76 -15.40 18.46 -5.76
C TYR A 76 -14.95 18.72 -4.33
N ARG A 77 -14.97 17.68 -3.49
CA ARG A 77 -14.51 17.74 -2.10
C ARG A 77 -13.62 16.55 -1.80
N LEU A 78 -12.44 16.77 -1.24
CA LEU A 78 -11.62 15.67 -0.73
C LEU A 78 -12.28 15.07 0.52
N LEU A 79 -12.41 13.75 0.52
CA LEU A 79 -12.99 12.98 1.63
C LEU A 79 -11.94 12.30 2.49
N SER A 80 -10.88 11.82 1.86
CA SER A 80 -9.83 11.06 2.55
C SER A 80 -8.57 10.99 1.70
N THR A 81 -7.43 10.99 2.39
CA THR A 81 -6.12 10.70 1.80
C THR A 81 -5.54 9.47 2.48
N SER A 82 -5.14 8.49 1.68
CA SER A 82 -4.58 7.23 2.17
C SER A 82 -3.21 6.96 1.56
N LEU A 83 -2.25 6.61 2.41
CA LEU A 83 -0.89 6.25 2.03
C LEU A 83 -0.74 4.74 2.13
N PHE A 84 -0.35 4.10 1.03
CA PHE A 84 -0.20 2.66 0.95
C PHE A 84 1.14 2.29 0.32
N ASN A 85 1.99 1.57 1.06
CA ASN A 85 3.28 1.13 0.57
C ASN A 85 3.22 -0.32 0.10
N VAL A 86 3.58 -0.55 -1.17
CA VAL A 86 3.66 -1.86 -1.79
C VAL A 86 5.12 -2.19 -2.07
N GLY A 87 5.63 -3.22 -1.40
CA GLY A 87 6.91 -3.83 -1.75
C GLY A 87 6.75 -4.71 -2.99
N MET A 88 7.47 -4.39 -4.06
CA MET A 88 7.55 -5.24 -5.24
C MET A 88 8.84 -6.04 -5.20
N GLN A 89 8.72 -7.35 -5.34
CA GLN A 89 9.84 -8.29 -5.25
C GLN A 89 10.14 -8.87 -6.62
N MET A 90 11.43 -9.13 -6.86
CA MET A 90 11.87 -9.90 -8.01
C MET A 90 11.59 -11.39 -7.76
N SER A 91 11.02 -12.05 -8.75
CA SER A 91 10.92 -13.51 -8.77
C SER A 91 12.31 -14.11 -9.01
N LEU A 92 12.58 -15.27 -8.43
CA LEU A 92 13.88 -15.96 -8.52
C LEU A 92 14.23 -16.45 -9.94
N TYR A 93 13.33 -16.26 -10.91
CA TYR A 93 13.51 -16.65 -12.30
C TYR A 93 13.89 -15.44 -13.16
N ASP A 94 14.90 -15.63 -14.00
CA ASP A 94 15.53 -14.58 -14.80
C ASP A 94 14.52 -13.94 -15.79
N ASN A 95 14.43 -12.60 -15.80
CA ASN A 95 13.49 -11.75 -16.55
C ASN A 95 12.03 -11.63 -16.06
N ASP A 96 11.67 -12.15 -14.89
CA ASP A 96 10.32 -11.90 -14.35
C ASP A 96 10.15 -10.42 -13.94
N PRO A 97 8.98 -9.81 -14.21
CA PRO A 97 8.69 -8.46 -13.74
C PRO A 97 8.64 -8.44 -12.20
N LEU A 98 9.02 -7.31 -11.63
CA LEU A 98 8.77 -7.00 -10.23
C LEU A 98 7.26 -7.04 -9.98
N ARG A 99 6.83 -7.69 -8.90
CA ARG A 99 5.41 -7.79 -8.53
C ARG A 99 5.22 -7.52 -7.05
N GLY A 100 4.13 -6.85 -6.72
CA GLY A 100 3.71 -6.64 -5.34
C GLY A 100 2.21 -6.43 -5.27
N SER A 101 1.61 -6.73 -4.13
CA SER A 101 0.20 -6.45 -3.91
C SER A 101 -0.09 -6.24 -2.43
N GLY A 102 -1.23 -5.63 -2.15
CA GLY A 102 -1.83 -5.65 -0.83
C GLY A 102 -3.05 -4.74 -0.77
N SER A 103 -3.53 -4.53 0.45
CA SER A 103 -4.82 -3.90 0.70
C SER A 103 -4.70 -2.87 1.80
N GLN A 104 -5.43 -1.77 1.66
CA GLN A 104 -5.49 -0.68 2.63
C GLN A 104 -6.92 -0.24 2.85
N ARG A 105 -7.29 -0.05 4.12
CA ARG A 105 -8.56 0.56 4.49
C ARG A 105 -8.50 2.07 4.35
N ILE A 106 -9.53 2.66 3.77
CA ILE A 106 -9.79 4.09 3.71
C ILE A 106 -11.01 4.36 4.59
N VAL A 107 -10.79 5.10 5.67
CA VAL A 107 -11.86 5.60 6.53
C VAL A 107 -12.13 7.03 6.12
N VAL A 108 -13.39 7.35 5.82
CA VAL A 108 -13.79 8.71 5.48
C VAL A 108 -14.17 9.46 6.73
N GLU A 109 -13.55 10.63 6.92
CA GLU A 109 -13.82 11.45 8.10
C GLU A 109 -15.27 11.92 8.13
N ASN A 110 -15.87 11.90 9.33
CA ASN A 110 -17.26 12.33 9.56
C ASN A 110 -18.31 11.52 8.76
N SER A 111 -17.98 10.30 8.37
CA SER A 111 -18.89 9.33 7.76
C SER A 111 -18.64 7.96 8.36
N ASP A 112 -19.66 7.11 8.40
CA ASP A 112 -19.49 5.69 8.73
C ASP A 112 -18.89 4.90 7.55
N MET A 113 -18.43 5.58 6.50
CA MET A 113 -18.00 4.96 5.25
C MET A 113 -16.59 4.40 5.40
N VAL A 114 -16.47 3.10 5.16
CA VAL A 114 -15.20 2.39 5.15
C VAL A 114 -15.05 1.69 3.82
N LEU A 115 -13.98 2.02 3.09
CA LEU A 115 -13.64 1.43 1.81
C LEU A 115 -12.38 0.59 1.96
N MET A 116 -12.27 -0.49 1.17
CA MET A 116 -11.04 -1.23 0.96
C MET A 116 -10.47 -0.89 -0.40
N VAL A 117 -9.18 -0.60 -0.46
CA VAL A 117 -8.44 -0.50 -1.72
C VAL A 117 -7.46 -1.66 -1.80
N ASP A 118 -7.62 -2.49 -2.82
CA ASP A 118 -6.66 -3.52 -3.19
C ASP A 118 -5.84 -3.03 -4.37
N ALA A 119 -4.52 -3.13 -4.28
CA ALA A 119 -3.63 -2.80 -5.39
C ALA A 119 -2.73 -3.98 -5.71
N SER A 120 -2.62 -4.30 -7.00
CA SER A 120 -1.64 -5.23 -7.56
C SER A 120 -0.76 -4.48 -8.55
N LEU A 121 0.54 -4.45 -8.29
CA LEU A 121 1.51 -3.71 -9.08
C LEU A 121 2.44 -4.68 -9.81
N ARG A 122 2.83 -4.27 -11.02
CA ARG A 122 3.90 -4.91 -11.77
C ARG A 122 4.77 -3.88 -12.50
N ALA A 123 6.06 -4.14 -12.59
CA ALA A 123 6.99 -3.33 -13.36
C ALA A 123 8.08 -4.21 -13.99
N ALA A 124 8.56 -3.84 -15.17
CA ALA A 124 9.81 -4.41 -15.66
C ALA A 124 10.97 -3.96 -14.76
N GLN A 125 12.03 -4.77 -14.67
CA GLN A 125 13.21 -4.41 -13.89
C GLN A 125 13.77 -3.06 -14.38
N ARG A 126 14.06 -2.15 -13.44
CA ARG A 126 14.54 -0.78 -13.71
C ARG A 126 13.58 0.12 -14.52
N SER A 127 12.31 -0.26 -14.66
CA SER A 127 11.29 0.58 -15.28
C SER A 127 10.88 1.73 -14.35
N SER A 128 10.70 2.92 -14.91
CA SER A 128 10.04 4.05 -14.24
C SER A 128 8.51 4.04 -14.41
N ILE A 129 7.98 3.03 -15.09
CA ILE A 129 6.56 2.82 -15.34
C ILE A 129 6.10 1.58 -14.57
N ILE A 130 5.09 1.78 -13.73
CA ILE A 130 4.38 0.74 -12.98
C ILE A 130 3.02 0.54 -13.63
N ARG A 131 2.64 -0.71 -13.87
CA ARG A 131 1.27 -1.07 -14.22
C ARG A 131 0.57 -1.55 -12.96
N GLY A 132 -0.47 -0.85 -12.55
CA GLY A 132 -1.29 -1.18 -11.39
C GLY A 132 -2.67 -1.66 -11.80
N THR A 133 -3.20 -2.66 -11.11
CA THR A 133 -4.64 -2.93 -11.01
C THR A 133 -5.10 -2.47 -9.63
N VAL A 134 -6.14 -1.63 -9.59
CA VAL A 134 -6.70 -1.08 -8.35
C VAL A 134 -8.17 -1.47 -8.27
N LYS A 135 -8.58 -2.09 -7.16
CA LYS A 135 -9.96 -2.43 -6.81
C LYS A 135 -10.38 -1.60 -5.60
N LEU A 136 -11.51 -0.91 -5.69
CA LEU A 136 -12.14 -0.18 -4.59
C LEU A 136 -13.43 -0.91 -4.21
N THR A 137 -13.56 -1.30 -2.96
CA THR A 137 -14.69 -2.07 -2.45
C THR A 137 -15.30 -1.36 -1.26
N ASP A 138 -16.62 -1.26 -1.20
CA ASP A 138 -17.33 -0.74 -0.04
C ASP A 138 -17.49 -1.83 1.02
N ILE A 139 -16.89 -1.62 2.19
CA ILE A 139 -16.93 -2.58 3.30
C ILE A 139 -17.66 -2.01 4.53
N THR A 140 -18.42 -0.93 4.36
CA THR A 140 -19.14 -0.23 5.44
C THR A 140 -20.03 -1.19 6.24
N ASP A 141 -20.81 -2.01 5.54
CA ASP A 141 -21.74 -2.96 6.17
C ASP A 141 -21.11 -4.32 6.48
N PHE A 142 -19.82 -4.50 6.24
CA PHE A 142 -19.21 -5.83 6.26
C PHE A 142 -19.40 -6.54 7.61
N ASN A 143 -19.22 -5.80 8.72
CA ASN A 143 -19.44 -6.35 10.07
C ASN A 143 -20.90 -6.76 10.34
N ASN A 144 -21.87 -6.16 9.63
CA ASN A 144 -23.29 -6.47 9.76
C ASN A 144 -23.76 -7.60 8.84
N ARG A 145 -23.01 -7.92 7.77
CA ARG A 145 -23.38 -8.94 6.77
C ARG A 145 -23.00 -10.37 7.16
N GLY A 146 -22.37 -10.57 8.33
CA GLY A 146 -21.97 -11.89 8.85
C GLY A 146 -20.57 -12.30 8.42
N TRP A 147 -20.19 -13.57 8.66
CA TRP A 147 -18.87 -14.16 8.38
C TRP A 147 -18.57 -14.35 6.87
N GLY A 148 -18.91 -13.37 6.03
CA GLY A 148 -18.52 -13.38 4.62
C GLY A 148 -17.07 -12.95 4.44
N ASP A 149 -16.44 -13.36 3.34
CA ASP A 149 -15.16 -12.77 2.91
C ASP A 149 -15.45 -11.44 2.20
N TYR A 150 -14.62 -10.42 2.41
CA TYR A 150 -14.81 -9.13 1.71
C TYR A 150 -14.44 -9.26 0.24
N ASP A 151 -13.65 -10.29 -0.13
CA ASP A 151 -13.29 -10.59 -1.51
C ASP A 151 -14.52 -10.88 -2.40
N ASP A 152 -15.62 -11.36 -1.80
CA ASP A 152 -16.88 -11.66 -2.49
C ASP A 152 -17.75 -10.40 -2.73
N LEU A 153 -17.40 -9.26 -2.15
CA LEU A 153 -18.15 -8.02 -2.38
C LEU A 153 -17.85 -7.48 -3.79
N PRO A 154 -18.89 -7.03 -4.53
CA PRO A 154 -18.69 -6.41 -5.83
C PRO A 154 -17.89 -5.11 -5.67
N PRO A 155 -16.87 -4.87 -6.52
CA PRO A 155 -16.12 -3.63 -6.46
C PRO A 155 -16.99 -2.44 -6.89
N LEU A 156 -16.81 -1.31 -6.21
CA LEU A 156 -17.30 -0.02 -6.70
C LEU A 156 -16.56 0.40 -7.97
N LEU A 157 -15.26 0.14 -8.00
CA LEU A 157 -14.37 0.46 -9.11
C LEU A 157 -13.28 -0.61 -9.22
N GLU A 158 -13.00 -1.07 -10.43
CA GLU A 158 -11.83 -1.90 -10.74
C GLU A 158 -11.19 -1.39 -12.02
N ILE A 159 -9.91 -1.00 -11.96
CA ILE A 159 -9.21 -0.42 -13.11
C ILE A 159 -7.75 -0.84 -13.20
N SER A 160 -7.27 -1.03 -14.43
CA SER A 160 -5.85 -1.14 -14.76
C SER A 160 -5.29 0.17 -15.30
N VAL A 161 -4.17 0.62 -14.76
CA VAL A 161 -3.53 1.90 -15.10
C VAL A 161 -2.02 1.74 -15.26
N ASN A 162 -1.41 2.55 -16.14
CA ASN A 162 0.04 2.74 -16.18
C ASN A 162 0.38 4.07 -15.51
N MET A 163 1.29 4.04 -14.55
CA MET A 163 1.69 5.19 -13.73
C MET A 163 3.20 5.37 -13.83
N ARG A 164 3.63 6.62 -13.97
CA ARG A 164 5.05 7.02 -13.81
C ARG A 164 5.30 7.52 -12.39
N ASP A 165 6.56 7.54 -11.99
CA ASP A 165 6.96 8.15 -10.72
C ASP A 165 6.48 9.61 -10.62
N GLY A 166 5.82 9.95 -9.52
CA GLY A 166 5.21 11.26 -9.26
C GLY A 166 3.96 11.57 -10.07
N GLN A 167 3.55 10.70 -11.00
CA GLN A 167 2.38 10.94 -11.82
C GLN A 167 1.11 10.72 -11.01
N ARG A 168 0.25 11.74 -11.02
CA ARG A 168 -1.10 11.66 -10.51
C ARG A 168 -2.05 11.20 -11.63
N VAL A 169 -2.91 10.24 -11.33
CA VAL A 169 -3.85 9.64 -12.29
C VAL A 169 -5.24 9.53 -11.68
N VAL A 170 -6.24 10.00 -12.42
CA VAL A 170 -7.65 9.78 -12.09
C VAL A 170 -8.02 8.37 -12.53
N LEU A 171 -8.36 7.52 -11.56
CA LEU A 171 -8.70 6.11 -11.79
C LEU A 171 -10.14 5.92 -12.28
N GLY A 172 -11.02 6.85 -11.94
CA GLY A 172 -12.41 6.81 -12.40
C GLY A 172 -13.37 7.27 -11.31
N SER A 173 -14.65 7.04 -11.59
CA SER A 173 -15.75 7.42 -10.71
C SER A 173 -16.71 6.25 -10.51
N ALA A 174 -17.27 6.12 -9.31
CA ALA A 174 -18.25 5.12 -8.98
C ALA A 174 -19.37 5.69 -8.08
N PRO A 175 -20.65 5.55 -8.45
CA PRO A 175 -21.74 5.76 -7.50
C PRO A 175 -21.75 4.60 -6.49
N ARG A 176 -22.04 4.88 -5.22
CA ARG A 176 -22.27 3.81 -4.22
C ARG A 176 -23.68 3.24 -4.32
N THR A 177 -24.66 4.12 -4.39
CA THR A 177 -26.08 3.82 -4.64
C THR A 177 -26.66 4.93 -5.51
N ALA A 178 -27.92 4.79 -5.96
CA ALA A 178 -28.55 5.78 -6.84
C ALA A 178 -28.72 7.16 -6.19
N ASP A 179 -28.82 7.22 -4.86
CA ASP A 179 -29.06 8.44 -4.08
C ASP A 179 -27.80 8.93 -3.35
N GLU A 180 -26.67 8.25 -3.52
CA GLU A 180 -25.41 8.60 -2.88
C GLU A 180 -24.50 9.40 -3.81
N PRO A 181 -23.61 10.24 -3.25
CA PRO A 181 -22.67 11.01 -4.05
C PRO A 181 -21.71 10.10 -4.81
N VAL A 182 -21.35 10.53 -6.01
CA VAL A 182 -20.35 9.83 -6.82
C VAL A 182 -18.97 10.00 -6.18
N LEU A 183 -18.26 8.88 -6.03
CA LEU A 183 -16.88 8.88 -5.56
C LEU A 183 -15.94 8.89 -6.76
N ILE A 184 -14.86 9.64 -6.66
CA ILE A 184 -13.77 9.68 -7.63
C ILE A 184 -12.50 9.25 -6.91
N LEU A 185 -11.79 8.29 -7.50
CA LEU A 185 -10.51 7.81 -6.96
C LEU A 185 -9.36 8.37 -7.79
N ILE A 186 -8.40 8.99 -7.11
CA ILE A 186 -7.17 9.50 -7.71
C ILE A 186 -5.99 8.82 -7.02
N VAL A 187 -4.98 8.41 -7.79
CA VAL A 187 -3.76 7.80 -7.26
C VAL A 187 -2.54 8.58 -7.71
N THR A 188 -1.55 8.71 -6.83
CA THR A 188 -0.20 9.14 -7.18
C THR A 188 0.77 8.04 -6.76
N ALA A 189 1.64 7.59 -7.68
CA ALA A 189 2.66 6.59 -7.37
C ALA A 189 4.03 7.24 -7.18
N ARG A 190 4.75 6.87 -6.12
CA ARG A 190 6.15 7.25 -5.89
C ARG A 190 7.01 6.00 -5.78
N ILE A 191 8.06 5.92 -6.60
CA ILE A 191 8.95 4.76 -6.69
C ILE A 191 10.17 5.00 -5.80
N ASN A 192 10.47 4.03 -4.94
CA ASN A 192 11.55 4.10 -3.95
C ASN A 192 11.59 5.47 -3.26
N PRO A 193 10.47 5.93 -2.67
CA PRO A 193 10.49 7.19 -1.96
C PRO A 193 11.56 7.09 -0.87
N GLU A 194 12.47 8.07 -0.83
CA GLU A 194 13.30 8.25 0.35
C GLU A 194 12.33 8.38 1.53
N PHE A 195 12.37 7.43 2.47
CA PHE A 195 11.64 7.61 3.71
C PHE A 195 12.32 8.77 4.43
N GLY A 196 11.83 9.98 4.19
CA GLY A 196 12.21 11.14 4.97
C GLY A 196 11.98 10.78 6.43
N THR A 197 13.06 10.82 7.22
CA THR A 197 12.92 10.90 8.67
C THR A 197 11.99 12.08 8.99
N PRO A 198 11.02 11.89 9.90
CA PRO A 198 10.01 12.90 10.23
C PRO A 198 10.64 14.23 10.68
#